data_AF-A0A2N2DQ04-F1
#
_entry.id   AF-A0A2N2DQ04-F1
#
_cell.length_a   1.000
_cell.length_b   1.000
_cell.length_c   1.000
_cell.angle_alpha   90.00
_cell.angle_beta   90.00
_cell.angle_gamma   90.00
#
_symmetry.space_group_name_H-M   'P 1'
#
loop_
_entity.id
_entity.type
_entity.pdbx_description
1 polymer ?
#
loop_
_entity_poly.entity_id
_entity_poly.type
_entity_poly.pdbx_seq_one_letter_code
_entity_poly.pdbx_strand_id
1 'polypeptide(L)'
;MGSETSSLRLTEYLLNHDLKHYVMDYAGEYVDGYQLSFSQGNIDLLVKLNIKTIGEINAVYRLTVTDFRFSPSSHVIRFDYLEDVRSGGNIGQNLLLKAFKLQKGTVLRSILALKQLPGITADETTCSVDLEQLVDLSKDPWNRIELRYGDSRNGILELFFSIR
;
A
#
# COMPACT_ATOMS: atom_id res chain seq x y z
N MET A 1 13.45 23.18 -23.86
CA MET A 1 13.28 23.57 -22.44
C MET A 1 13.53 22.31 -21.62
N GLY A 2 14.59 22.29 -20.82
CA GLY A 2 14.90 21.12 -19.98
C GLY A 2 13.98 21.12 -18.77
N SER A 3 13.23 20.05 -18.55
CA SER A 3 12.48 19.88 -17.31
C SER A 3 13.48 19.63 -16.18
N GLU A 4 13.60 20.55 -15.23
CA GLU A 4 14.32 20.29 -13.98
C GLU A 4 13.61 19.14 -13.25
N THR A 5 14.24 17.98 -13.25
CA THR A 5 13.74 16.81 -12.52
C THR A 5 14.24 16.94 -11.10
N SER A 6 13.33 17.25 -10.18
CA SER A 6 13.66 17.35 -8.75
C SER A 6 13.42 16.00 -8.08
N SER A 7 14.21 15.67 -7.06
CA SER A 7 14.01 14.45 -6.27
C SER A 7 13.26 14.75 -4.97
N LEU A 8 12.35 13.86 -4.62
CA LEU A 8 11.63 13.81 -3.36
C LEU A 8 12.04 12.54 -2.64
N ARG A 9 12.54 12.68 -1.41
CA ARG A 9 13.02 11.56 -0.58
C ARG A 9 12.15 11.44 0.64
N LEU A 10 11.38 10.37 0.72
CA LEU A 10 10.50 10.06 1.83
C LEU A 10 11.19 9.04 2.74
N THR A 11 11.42 9.41 3.99
CA THR A 11 12.08 8.51 4.95
C THR A 11 11.05 7.61 5.63
N GLU A 12 11.50 6.46 6.12
CA GLU A 12 10.68 5.62 7.00
C GLU A 12 10.17 6.40 8.22
N TYR A 13 10.99 7.27 8.82
CA TYR A 13 10.58 8.07 9.97
C TYR A 13 9.38 8.96 9.65
N LEU A 14 9.43 9.67 8.51
CA LEU A 14 8.33 10.54 8.06
C LEU A 14 7.01 9.74 7.97
N LEU A 15 7.05 8.54 7.37
CA LEU A 15 5.85 7.75 7.13
C LEU A 15 5.38 6.96 8.34
N ASN A 16 6.28 6.55 9.24
CA ASN A 16 5.94 5.74 10.42
C ASN A 16 5.70 6.55 11.69
N HIS A 17 6.03 7.85 11.68
CA HIS A 17 5.89 8.72 12.82
C HIS A 17 5.12 9.99 12.46
N ASP A 18 5.69 10.85 11.62
CA ASP A 18 5.16 12.20 11.41
C ASP A 18 3.82 12.19 10.67
N LEU A 19 3.71 11.37 9.62
CA LEU A 19 2.49 11.22 8.82
C LEU A 19 1.62 10.05 9.27
N LYS A 20 2.01 9.34 10.34
CA LYS A 20 1.28 8.14 10.79
C LYS A 20 -0.16 8.42 11.16
N HIS A 21 -0.41 9.55 11.81
CA HIS A 21 -1.77 9.94 12.18
C HIS A 21 -2.68 10.09 10.96
N TYR A 22 -2.24 10.71 9.86
CA TYR A 22 -3.04 10.83 8.64
C TYR A 22 -3.42 9.48 8.04
N VAL A 23 -2.48 8.52 8.03
CA VAL A 23 -2.75 7.17 7.53
C VAL A 23 -3.73 6.44 8.46
N MET A 24 -3.55 6.57 9.78
CA MET A 24 -4.42 5.93 10.77
C MET A 24 -5.82 6.57 10.84
N ASP A 25 -5.96 7.86 10.56
CA ASP A 25 -7.27 8.53 10.47
C ASP A 25 -8.09 7.98 9.31
N TYR A 26 -7.43 7.60 8.21
CA TYR A 26 -8.08 6.99 7.05
C TYR A 26 -8.31 5.48 7.22
N ALA A 27 -7.31 4.75 7.73
CA ALA A 27 -7.31 3.29 7.77
C ALA A 27 -7.71 2.69 9.12
N GLY A 28 -7.88 3.50 10.16
CA GLY A 28 -8.06 3.07 11.56
C GLY A 28 -9.29 2.23 11.83
N GLU A 29 -10.30 2.24 10.94
CA GLU A 29 -11.44 1.32 11.02
C GLU A 29 -11.02 -0.15 10.77
N TYR A 30 -9.90 -0.35 10.06
CA TYR A 30 -9.45 -1.66 9.59
C TYR A 30 -8.07 -2.04 10.12
N VAL A 31 -7.26 -1.05 10.48
CA VAL A 31 -5.85 -1.18 10.86
C VAL A 31 -5.66 -0.65 12.27
N ASP A 32 -5.15 -1.49 13.17
CA ASP A 32 -4.78 -1.09 14.54
C ASP A 32 -3.38 -0.44 14.57
N GLY A 33 -2.58 -0.68 13.52
CA GLY A 33 -1.31 -0.02 13.33
C GLY A 33 -0.54 -0.59 12.14
N TYR A 34 0.42 0.19 11.65
CA TYR A 34 1.34 -0.25 10.62
C TYR A 34 2.78 0.20 10.90
N GLN A 35 3.69 -0.46 10.19
CA GLN A 35 5.09 -0.08 10.04
C GLN A 35 5.53 -0.35 8.60
N LEU A 36 6.17 0.63 7.98
CA LEU A 36 6.79 0.57 6.66
C LEU A 36 8.31 0.49 6.79
N SER A 37 8.95 -0.28 5.92
CA SER A 37 10.39 -0.22 5.71
C SER A 37 10.77 -0.30 4.23
N PHE A 38 11.86 0.36 3.85
CA PHE A 38 12.36 0.46 2.48
C PHE A 38 13.71 -0.23 2.34
N SER A 39 13.71 -1.40 1.71
CA SER A 39 14.90 -2.24 1.64
C SER A 39 15.02 -2.94 0.29
N GLN A 40 16.19 -2.83 -0.34
CA GLN A 40 16.57 -3.58 -1.54
C GLN A 40 15.56 -3.46 -2.71
N GLY A 41 14.96 -2.28 -2.91
CA GLY A 41 13.95 -2.04 -3.95
C GLY A 41 12.54 -2.53 -3.57
N ASN A 42 12.34 -2.94 -2.33
CA ASN A 42 11.06 -3.36 -1.79
C ASN A 42 10.54 -2.38 -0.73
N ILE A 43 9.22 -2.33 -0.63
CA ILE A 43 8.47 -1.72 0.45
C ILE A 43 7.89 -2.85 1.29
N ASP A 44 8.47 -3.08 2.47
CA ASP A 44 7.91 -4.03 3.43
C ASP A 44 6.90 -3.30 4.32
N LEU A 45 5.66 -3.81 4.36
CA LEU A 45 4.54 -3.27 5.12
C LEU A 45 4.08 -4.31 6.14
N LEU A 46 4.33 -4.04 7.41
CA LEU A 46 3.73 -4.76 8.54
C LEU A 46 2.43 -4.06 8.93
N VAL A 47 1.32 -4.79 8.93
CA VAL A 47 0.00 -4.29 9.32
C VAL A 47 -0.58 -5.15 10.43
N LYS A 48 -1.10 -4.49 11.46
CA LYS A 48 -1.94 -5.10 12.49
C LYS A 48 -3.39 -4.83 12.11
N LEU A 49 -4.15 -5.89 11.87
CA LEU A 49 -5.53 -5.84 11.43
C LEU A 49 -6.43 -6.45 12.50
N ASN A 50 -7.61 -5.84 12.69
CA ASN A 50 -8.68 -6.44 13.47
C ASN A 50 -9.87 -6.76 12.57
N ILE A 51 -9.91 -8.00 12.09
CA ILE A 51 -11.00 -8.44 11.23
C ILE A 51 -12.11 -8.99 12.13
N LYS A 52 -13.28 -8.34 12.18
CA LYS A 52 -14.41 -8.72 13.07
C LYS A 52 -14.70 -10.23 13.15
N THR A 53 -14.51 -10.98 12.06
CA THR A 53 -14.77 -12.43 11.99
C THR A 53 -13.58 -13.30 12.42
N ILE A 54 -12.34 -12.82 12.31
CA ILE A 54 -11.10 -13.58 12.59
C ILE A 54 -10.39 -13.05 13.84
N GLY A 55 -10.73 -11.86 14.33
CA GLY A 55 -9.98 -11.15 15.37
C GLY A 55 -8.65 -10.60 14.86
N GLU A 56 -7.70 -10.45 15.78
CA GLU A 56 -6.38 -9.85 15.52
C GLU A 56 -5.50 -10.69 14.60
N ILE A 57 -4.95 -10.02 13.60
CA ILE A 57 -4.09 -10.59 12.57
C ILE A 57 -2.88 -9.69 12.39
N ASN A 58 -1.71 -10.31 12.23
CA ASN A 58 -0.51 -9.63 11.76
C ASN A 58 -0.24 -10.06 10.32
N ALA A 59 -0.18 -9.09 9.41
CA ALA A 59 0.14 -9.32 8.01
C ALA A 59 1.43 -8.59 7.65
N VAL A 60 2.35 -9.31 7.00
CA VAL A 60 3.56 -8.74 6.41
C VAL A 60 3.42 -8.83 4.90
N TYR A 61 3.46 -7.68 4.24
CA TYR A 61 3.49 -7.57 2.79
C TYR A 61 4.86 -7.11 2.36
N ARG A 62 5.45 -7.78 1.37
CA ARG A 62 6.60 -7.25 0.63
C ARG A 62 6.13 -6.80 -0.73
N LEU A 63 6.25 -5.51 -1.02
CA LEU A 63 5.77 -4.90 -2.25
C LEU A 63 6.94 -4.47 -3.13
N THR A 64 6.91 -4.82 -4.40
CA THR A 64 7.86 -4.36 -5.42
C THR A 64 7.10 -3.52 -6.43
N VAL A 65 7.46 -2.24 -6.57
CA VAL A 65 6.82 -1.35 -7.56
C VAL A 65 7.12 -1.84 -8.97
N THR A 66 6.09 -2.22 -9.73
CA THR A 66 6.22 -2.68 -11.12
C THR A 66 5.75 -1.65 -12.13
N ASP A 67 4.81 -0.78 -11.75
CA ASP A 67 4.35 0.35 -12.55
C ASP A 67 3.98 1.50 -11.61
N PHE A 68 4.44 2.70 -11.92
CA PHE A 68 4.11 3.90 -11.17
C PHE A 68 3.77 5.01 -12.16
N ARG A 69 2.47 5.29 -12.27
CA ARG A 69 1.94 6.35 -13.14
C ARG A 69 1.25 7.36 -12.24
N PHE A 70 1.86 8.53 -12.10
CA PHE A 70 1.25 9.69 -11.49
C PHE A 70 1.50 10.86 -12.43
N SER A 71 0.52 11.16 -13.25
CA SER A 71 0.57 12.21 -14.27
C SER A 71 -0.83 12.75 -14.50
N PRO A 72 -0.99 13.88 -15.21
CA PRO A 72 -2.29 14.49 -15.45
C PRO A 72 -3.33 13.58 -16.12
N SER A 73 -2.91 12.45 -16.70
CA SER A 73 -3.79 11.50 -17.38
C SER A 73 -3.97 10.17 -16.65
N SER A 74 -3.20 9.88 -15.60
CA SER A 74 -3.29 8.60 -14.89
C SER A 74 -2.59 8.62 -13.53
N HIS A 75 -3.26 8.12 -12.51
CA HIS A 75 -2.75 8.02 -11.13
C HIS A 75 -2.84 6.57 -10.60
N VAL A 76 -2.12 5.65 -11.22
CA VAL A 76 -2.15 4.21 -10.90
C VAL A 76 -0.78 3.74 -10.43
N ILE A 77 -0.76 2.97 -9.35
CA ILE A 77 0.43 2.27 -8.86
C ILE A 77 0.17 0.76 -8.91
N ARG A 78 1.13 -0.01 -9.41
CA ARG A 78 1.10 -1.47 -9.42
C ARG A 78 2.29 -2.03 -8.67
N PHE A 79 2.05 -3.12 -7.97
CA PHE A 79 3.05 -3.84 -7.22
C PHE A 79 2.96 -5.33 -7.53
N ASP A 80 4.12 -5.98 -7.61
CA ASP A 80 4.18 -7.39 -7.23
C ASP A 80 4.19 -7.45 -5.70
N TYR A 81 3.57 -8.48 -5.11
CA TYR A 81 3.56 -8.66 -3.68
C TYR A 81 3.78 -10.10 -3.22
N LEU A 82 4.40 -10.24 -2.05
CA LEU A 82 4.40 -11.44 -1.24
C LEU A 82 3.67 -11.16 0.07
N GLU A 83 2.91 -12.13 0.55
CA GLU A 83 2.11 -12.01 1.77
C GLU A 83 2.47 -13.12 2.78
N ASP A 84 2.82 -12.72 4.01
CA ASP A 84 2.90 -13.60 5.18
C ASP A 84 1.93 -13.11 6.26
N VAL A 85 0.79 -13.80 6.37
CA VAL A 85 -0.25 -13.48 7.38
C VAL A 85 -0.30 -14.54 8.46
N ARG A 86 -0.29 -14.10 9.72
CA ARG A 86 -0.35 -14.91 10.93
C ARG A 86 -1.44 -14.42 11.88
N SER A 87 -2.15 -15.34 12.54
CA SER A 87 -3.15 -15.00 13.54
C SER A 87 -2.49 -14.66 14.90
N GLY A 88 -3.24 -13.98 15.78
CA GLY A 88 -2.86 -13.73 17.17
C GLY A 88 -2.71 -14.98 18.06
N GLY A 89 -3.12 -16.17 17.58
CA GLY A 89 -2.61 -17.44 18.13
C GLY A 89 -3.64 -18.45 18.62
N ASN A 90 -4.95 -18.18 18.64
CA ASN A 90 -5.91 -19.21 19.01
C ASN A 90 -6.23 -20.17 17.83
N ILE A 91 -6.55 -21.44 18.13
CA ILE A 91 -6.73 -22.50 17.13
C ILE A 91 -7.85 -22.14 16.14
N GLY A 92 -8.94 -21.55 16.62
CA GLY A 92 -10.07 -21.14 15.79
C GLY A 92 -9.69 -20.07 14.77
N GLN A 93 -8.93 -19.06 15.19
CA GLN A 93 -8.42 -18.01 14.32
C GLN A 93 -7.49 -18.55 13.24
N ASN A 94 -6.61 -19.49 13.60
CA ASN A 94 -5.74 -20.14 12.62
C ASN A 94 -6.54 -20.94 11.57
N LEU A 95 -7.62 -21.60 11.98
CA LEU A 95 -8.49 -22.33 11.06
C LEU A 95 -9.22 -21.37 10.11
N LEU A 96 -9.80 -20.29 10.65
CA LEU A 96 -10.48 -19.26 9.87
C LEU A 96 -9.52 -18.58 8.89
N LEU A 97 -8.32 -18.22 9.34
CA LEU A 97 -7.30 -17.62 8.47
C LEU A 97 -6.91 -18.54 7.31
N LYS A 98 -6.75 -19.84 7.58
CA LYS A 98 -6.50 -20.84 6.53
C LYS A 98 -7.67 -20.92 5.56
N ALA A 99 -8.92 -20.91 6.04
CA ALA A 99 -10.10 -20.90 5.19
C ALA A 99 -10.15 -19.66 4.28
N PHE A 100 -9.81 -18.49 4.81
CA PHE A 100 -9.72 -17.24 4.05
C PHE A 100 -8.66 -17.32 2.94
N LYS A 101 -7.48 -17.89 3.22
CA LYS A 101 -6.44 -18.10 2.20
C LYS A 101 -6.90 -19.11 1.14
N LEU A 102 -7.60 -20.19 1.53
CA LEU A 102 -8.07 -21.21 0.57
C LEU A 102 -9.13 -20.70 -0.41
N GLN A 103 -9.98 -19.74 0.00
CA GLN A 103 -11.07 -19.26 -0.85
C GLN A 103 -10.60 -18.40 -2.03
N LYS A 104 -9.57 -17.57 -1.84
CA LYS A 104 -9.10 -16.60 -2.84
C LYS A 104 -7.57 -16.58 -3.00
N GLY A 105 -6.86 -17.58 -2.53
CA GLY A 105 -5.39 -17.67 -2.58
C GLY A 105 -4.68 -16.84 -1.51
N THR A 106 -5.06 -15.57 -1.32
CA THR A 106 -4.43 -14.63 -0.39
C THR A 106 -5.45 -13.97 0.53
N VAL A 107 -5.00 -13.49 1.70
CA VAL A 107 -5.86 -12.76 2.64
C VAL A 107 -6.26 -11.41 2.06
N LEU A 108 -5.34 -10.72 1.39
CA LEU A 108 -5.62 -9.47 0.67
C LEU A 108 -6.82 -9.61 -0.29
N ARG A 109 -6.82 -10.63 -1.16
CA ARG A 109 -7.93 -10.86 -2.11
C ARG A 109 -9.25 -11.15 -1.41
N SER A 110 -9.21 -11.93 -0.33
CA SER A 110 -10.40 -12.22 0.47
C SER A 110 -10.97 -10.96 1.12
N ILE A 111 -10.12 -10.07 1.64
CA ILE A 111 -10.58 -8.79 2.23
C ILE A 111 -11.15 -7.87 1.15
N LEU A 112 -10.48 -7.72 0.01
CA LEU A 112 -10.97 -6.87 -1.09
C LEU A 112 -12.34 -7.32 -1.60
N ALA A 113 -12.58 -8.63 -1.71
CA ALA A 113 -13.87 -9.18 -2.10
C ALA A 113 -14.98 -8.89 -1.07
N LEU A 114 -14.65 -8.85 0.22
CA LEU A 114 -15.62 -8.57 1.30
C LEU A 114 -15.91 -7.08 1.44
N LYS A 115 -14.91 -6.23 1.25
CA LYS A 115 -14.98 -4.79 1.51
C LYS A 115 -15.36 -3.96 0.29
N GLN A 116 -15.21 -4.49 -0.91
CA GLN A 116 -15.47 -3.78 -2.17
C GLN A 116 -14.78 -2.41 -2.20
N LEU A 117 -13.50 -2.36 -1.80
CA LEU A 117 -12.75 -1.11 -1.75
C LEU A 117 -12.54 -0.57 -3.19
N PRO A 118 -13.05 0.64 -3.51
CA PRO A 118 -12.89 1.20 -4.84
C PRO A 118 -11.41 1.48 -5.12
N GLY A 119 -11.01 1.32 -6.38
CA GLY A 119 -9.64 1.61 -6.82
C GLY A 119 -8.57 0.58 -6.43
N ILE A 120 -8.86 -0.38 -5.56
CA ILE A 120 -7.88 -1.39 -5.15
C ILE A 120 -8.23 -2.74 -5.79
N THR A 121 -7.29 -3.32 -6.52
CA THR A 121 -7.43 -4.67 -7.08
C THR A 121 -6.22 -5.52 -6.72
N ALA A 122 -6.43 -6.83 -6.57
CA ALA A 122 -5.34 -7.77 -6.36
C ALA A 122 -5.64 -9.12 -7.00
N ASP A 123 -4.60 -9.73 -7.56
CA ASP A 123 -4.54 -11.16 -7.87
C ASP A 123 -3.58 -11.86 -6.87
N GLU A 124 -3.12 -13.06 -7.18
CA GLU A 124 -2.32 -13.88 -6.26
C GLU A 124 -0.91 -13.33 -6.01
N THR A 125 -0.39 -12.54 -6.96
CA THR A 125 0.99 -12.06 -6.93
C THR A 125 1.12 -10.57 -7.19
N THR A 126 0.07 -9.91 -7.67
CA THR A 126 0.07 -8.49 -8.00
C THR A 126 -1.09 -7.76 -7.36
N CYS A 127 -0.88 -6.50 -7.02
CA CYS A 127 -1.94 -5.59 -6.61
C CYS A 127 -1.77 -4.23 -7.30
N SER A 128 -2.88 -3.51 -7.44
CA SER A 128 -2.87 -2.17 -7.99
C SER A 128 -3.80 -1.24 -7.23
N VAL A 129 -3.42 0.02 -7.21
CA VAL A 129 -4.16 1.11 -6.58
C VAL A 129 -4.36 2.20 -7.63
N ASP A 130 -5.62 2.45 -7.97
CA ASP A 130 -6.07 3.61 -8.72
C ASP A 130 -6.43 4.72 -7.73
N LEU A 131 -5.58 5.74 -7.67
CA LEU A 131 -5.68 6.82 -6.70
C LEU A 131 -6.88 7.73 -6.99
N GLU A 132 -7.36 7.82 -8.23
CA GLU A 132 -8.52 8.68 -8.57
C GLU A 132 -9.83 8.16 -7.98
N GLN A 133 -9.90 6.85 -7.70
CA GLN A 133 -11.03 6.23 -7.03
C GLN A 133 -10.99 6.41 -5.50
N LEU A 134 -9.86 6.88 -4.96
CA LEU A 134 -9.63 7.10 -3.53
C LEU A 134 -9.67 8.58 -3.16
N VAL A 135 -9.14 9.44 -4.03
CA VAL A 135 -9.01 10.89 -3.81
C VAL A 135 -9.24 11.65 -5.12
N ASP A 136 -9.86 12.83 -5.02
CA ASP A 136 -10.08 13.72 -6.17
C ASP A 136 -8.76 14.40 -6.58
N LEU A 137 -8.08 13.80 -7.56
CA LEU A 137 -6.83 14.31 -8.16
C LEU A 137 -7.08 15.12 -9.44
N SER A 138 -8.33 15.44 -9.77
CA SER A 138 -8.66 16.19 -10.99
C SER A 138 -8.30 17.68 -10.92
N LYS A 139 -8.03 18.18 -9.72
CA LYS A 139 -7.81 19.60 -9.42
C LYS A 139 -6.34 19.95 -9.29
N ASP A 140 -6.03 21.24 -9.46
CA ASP A 140 -4.73 21.79 -9.08
C ASP A 140 -4.42 21.49 -7.59
N PRO A 141 -3.15 21.17 -7.24
CA PRO A 141 -1.98 21.13 -8.13
C PRO A 141 -1.75 19.77 -8.82
N TRP A 142 -2.60 18.77 -8.59
CA TRP A 142 -2.36 17.37 -8.96
C TRP A 142 -2.28 17.15 -10.48
N ASN A 143 -3.14 17.84 -11.23
CA ASN A 143 -3.16 17.83 -12.69
C ASN A 143 -1.93 18.48 -13.37
N ARG A 144 -0.97 18.99 -12.59
CA ARG A 144 0.28 19.59 -13.08
C ARG A 144 1.53 18.85 -12.60
N ILE A 145 1.36 17.90 -11.70
CA ILE A 145 2.46 17.16 -11.10
C ILE A 145 2.63 15.85 -11.87
N GLU A 146 3.86 15.58 -12.27
CA GLU A 146 4.27 14.25 -12.70
C GLU A 146 5.21 13.68 -11.65
N LEU A 147 4.89 12.52 -11.09
CA LEU A 147 5.77 11.76 -10.20
C LEU A 147 6.22 10.47 -10.88
N ARG A 148 7.48 10.11 -10.67
CA ARG A 148 8.06 8.86 -11.12
C ARG A 148 8.73 8.15 -9.95
N TYR A 149 8.52 6.85 -9.85
CA TYR A 149 9.25 6.03 -8.89
C TYR A 149 10.74 6.00 -9.24
N GLY A 150 11.59 6.24 -8.24
CA GLY A 150 13.02 6.08 -8.33
C GLY A 150 13.47 4.75 -7.73
N ASP A 151 13.35 4.63 -6.40
CA ASP A 151 13.82 3.45 -5.67
C ASP A 151 13.22 3.38 -4.25
N SER A 152 13.36 2.22 -3.59
CA SER A 152 13.05 2.03 -2.17
C SER A 152 14.19 1.26 -1.49
N ARG A 153 15.16 2.00 -0.95
CA ARG A 153 16.36 1.42 -0.33
C ARG A 153 16.90 2.27 0.80
N ASN A 154 17.62 1.62 1.71
CA ASN A 154 18.32 2.28 2.81
C ASN A 154 17.41 3.18 3.66
N GLY A 155 16.17 2.74 3.89
CA GLY A 155 15.18 3.49 4.67
C GLY A 155 14.58 4.71 3.96
N ILE A 156 14.74 4.80 2.64
CA ILE A 156 14.26 5.93 1.83
C ILE A 156 13.48 5.40 0.62
N LEU A 157 12.30 5.96 0.40
CA LEU A 157 11.57 5.94 -0.86
C LEU A 157 11.94 7.19 -1.66
N GLU A 158 12.56 6.99 -2.81
CA GLU A 158 12.94 8.05 -3.74
C GLU A 158 11.92 8.15 -4.86
N LEU A 159 11.42 9.37 -5.06
CA LEU A 159 10.54 9.74 -6.17
C LEU A 159 11.20 10.89 -6.92
N PHE A 160 10.93 10.98 -8.21
CA PHE A 160 11.28 12.14 -9.02
C PHE A 160 10.01 12.88 -9.39
N PHE A 161 10.05 14.21 -9.34
CA PHE A 161 8.91 15.03 -9.70
C PHE A 161 9.27 16.11 -10.71
N SER A 162 8.28 16.45 -11.53
CA SER A 162 8.28 17.65 -12.36
C SER A 162 6.93 18.34 -12.29
N ILE A 163 6.94 19.66 -12.39
CA ILE A 163 5.73 20.49 -12.43
C ILE A 163 5.61 21.03 -13.85
N ARG A 164 4.46 20.81 -14.48
CA ARG A 164 4.16 21.28 -15.84
C ARG A 164 3.18 22.45 -15.84
#